data_AF-A0A2V6FJT0-F1
#
_entry.id   AF-A0A2V6FJT0-F1
#
_cell.length_a   1.000
_cell.length_b   1.000
_cell.length_c   1.000
_cell.angle_alpha   90.00
_cell.angle_beta   90.00
_cell.angle_gamma   90.00
#
_symmetry.space_group_name_H-M   'P 1'
#
loop_
_entity.id
_entity.type
_entity.pdbx_description
1 polymer ?
#
loop_
_entity_poly.entity_id
_entity_poly.type
_entity_poly.pdbx_seq_one_letter_code
_entity_poly.pdbx_strand_id
1 'polypeptide(L)' 'MSSVRITKKIGIMKITKNIGMLLLAIYLILDGLLGFGLNLGPAIFLLYLVALAAGVLILIGK' A
#
# COMPACT_ATOMS: atom_id res chain seq x y z
N MET A 1 -1.88 -33.34 -21.86
CA MET A 1 -1.77 -31.95 -22.37
C MET A 1 -2.55 -30.90 -21.54
N SER A 2 -3.14 -31.25 -20.40
CA SER A 2 -4.11 -30.39 -19.67
C SER A 2 -3.52 -29.64 -18.46
N SER A 3 -2.42 -30.16 -17.87
CA SER A 3 -1.88 -29.65 -16.60
C SER A 3 -1.14 -28.29 -16.73
N VAL A 4 -0.52 -28.03 -17.89
CA VAL A 4 0.28 -26.80 -18.14
C VAL A 4 -0.58 -25.53 -18.12
N ARG A 5 -1.85 -25.61 -18.53
CA ARG A 5 -2.76 -24.45 -18.58
C ARG A 5 -3.20 -23.96 -17.19
N ILE A 6 -3.25 -24.85 -16.20
CA ILE A 6 -3.65 -24.50 -14.83
C ILE A 6 -2.55 -23.69 -14.15
N THR A 7 -1.29 -24.11 -14.27
CA THR A 7 -0.14 -23.41 -13.66
C THR A 7 0.01 -21.96 -14.12
N LYS A 8 -0.17 -21.67 -15.42
CA LYS A 8 -0.03 -20.30 -15.95
C LYS A 8 -1.11 -19.34 -15.41
N LYS A 9 -2.34 -19.83 -15.20
CA LYS A 9 -3.47 -19.04 -14.67
C LYS A 9 -3.26 -18.68 -13.18
N ILE A 10 -2.61 -19.55 -12.42
CA ILE A 10 -2.36 -19.34 -10.98
C ILE A 10 -1.30 -18.24 -10.74
N GLY A 11 -0.25 -18.18 -11.56
CA GLY A 11 0.80 -17.16 -11.45
C GLY A 11 0.28 -15.73 -11.66
N ILE A 12 -0.62 -15.56 -12.62
CA ILE A 12 -1.22 -14.24 -12.95
C ILE A 12 -2.11 -13.75 -11.79
N MET A 13 -2.90 -14.64 -11.18
CA MET A 13 -3.77 -14.28 -10.05
C MET A 13 -2.99 -13.76 -8.83
N LYS A 14 -1.76 -14.20 -8.59
CA LYS A 14 -0.96 -13.75 -7.43
C LYS A 14 -0.46 -12.30 -7.57
N ILE A 15 -0.10 -11.89 -8.79
CA ILE A 15 0.45 -10.56 -9.06
C ILE A 15 -0.66 -9.50 -8.95
N THR A 16 -1.82 -9.74 -9.57
CA THR A 16 -2.95 -8.80 -9.51
C THR A 16 -3.54 -8.65 -8.12
N LYS A 17 -3.40 -9.68 -7.26
CA LYS A 17 -3.93 -9.67 -5.88
C LYS A 17 -3.22 -8.67 -4.97
N ASN A 18 -2.00 -8.28 -5.32
CA ASN A 18 -1.15 -7.47 -4.46
C ASN A 18 -1.00 -6.01 -4.92
N ILE A 19 -1.39 -5.65 -6.15
CA ILE A 19 -1.32 -4.25 -6.65
C ILE A 19 -2.06 -3.27 -5.73
N GLY A 20 -3.26 -3.62 -5.25
CA GLY A 20 -4.08 -2.70 -4.46
C GLY A 20 -3.42 -2.29 -3.14
N MET A 21 -2.70 -3.21 -2.49
CA MET A 21 -2.02 -2.92 -1.23
C MET A 21 -0.69 -2.19 -1.44
N LEU A 22 -0.02 -2.37 -2.59
CA LEU A 22 1.15 -1.57 -2.96
C LEU A 22 0.72 -0.11 -3.24
N LEU A 23 -0.40 0.06 -3.95
CA LEU A 23 -0.99 1.37 -4.22
C LEU A 23 -1.43 2.07 -2.92
N LEU A 24 -2.02 1.33 -1.97
CA LEU A 24 -2.39 1.84 -0.64
C LEU A 24 -1.18 2.36 0.13
N ALA A 25 -0.06 1.64 0.10
CA ALA A 25 1.17 2.06 0.78
C ALA A 25 1.72 3.37 0.19
N ILE A 26 1.81 3.46 -1.15
CA ILE A 26 2.24 4.68 -1.84
C ILE A 26 1.29 5.85 -1.51
N TYR A 27 -0.01 5.59 -1.49
CA TYR A 27 -1.03 6.59 -1.16
C TYR A 27 -0.87 7.13 0.26
N LEU A 28 -0.68 6.25 1.26
CA LEU A 28 -0.48 6.64 2.66
C LEU A 28 0.79 7.47 2.87
N ILE A 29 1.87 7.16 2.15
CA ILE A 29 3.10 7.94 2.18
C ILE A 29 2.88 9.33 1.58
N LEU A 30 2.21 9.41 0.42
CA LEU A 30 1.89 10.69 -0.23
C LEU A 30 0.93 11.54 0.61
N ASP A 31 -0.11 10.93 1.17
CA ASP A 31 -1.10 11.58 2.02
C ASP A 31 -0.48 12.08 3.32
N GLY A 32 0.35 11.27 3.99
CA GLY A 32 1.10 11.68 5.17
C GLY A 32 2.09 12.82 4.89
N LEU A 33 2.77 12.78 3.74
CA LEU A 33 3.75 13.81 3.36
C LEU A 33 3.09 15.13 2.92
N LEU A 34 2.01 15.07 2.13
CA LEU A 34 1.20 16.24 1.76
C LEU A 34 0.50 16.84 2.98
N GLY A 35 0.03 15.98 3.87
CA GLY A 35 -0.59 16.34 5.12
C GLY A 35 0.30 17.17 6.03
N PHE A 36 1.57 16.78 6.14
CA PHE A 36 2.58 17.48 6.94
C PHE A 36 2.77 18.95 6.51
N GLY A 37 2.52 19.28 5.25
CA GLY A 37 2.67 20.65 4.71
C GLY A 37 1.39 21.48 4.66
N LEU A 38 0.20 20.86 4.69
CA LEU A 38 -1.06 21.56 4.45
C LEU A 38 -1.94 21.77 5.69
N ASN A 39 -1.81 20.95 6.73
CA ASN A 39 -2.66 21.05 7.92
C ASN A 39 -1.86 20.89 9.23
N LEU A 40 -1.45 22.01 9.81
CA LEU A 40 -0.76 22.09 11.10
C LEU A 40 -1.73 22.06 12.29
N GLY A 41 -2.72 21.17 12.24
CA GLY A 41 -3.62 20.92 13.36
C GLY A 41 -3.04 19.86 14.31
N PRO A 42 -3.02 20.07 15.64
CA PRO A 42 -2.43 19.11 16.58
C PRO A 42 -3.07 17.72 16.53
N ALA A 43 -4.35 17.62 16.19
CA ALA A 43 -5.05 16.34 16.01
C ALA A 43 -4.64 15.61 14.71
N ILE A 44 -4.25 16.35 13.68
CA ILE A 44 -3.98 15.83 12.34
C ILE A 44 -2.52 15.41 12.20
N PHE A 45 -1.63 16.04 12.97
CA PHE A 45 -0.22 15.66 13.09
C PHE A 45 -0.03 14.19 13.49
N LEU A 46 -0.80 13.69 14.47
CA LEU A 46 -0.76 12.27 14.84
C LEU A 46 -1.24 11.37 13.70
N LEU A 47 -2.26 11.79 12.94
CA LEU A 47 -2.76 11.02 11.81
C LEU A 47 -1.72 10.91 10.70
N TYR A 48 -0.93 11.94 10.43
CA TYR A 48 0.15 11.88 9.44
C TYR A 48 1.30 10.98 9.89
N LEU A 49 1.66 11.00 11.17
CA LEU A 49 2.66 10.08 11.72
C LEU A 49 2.18 8.63 11.60
N VAL A 50 0.91 8.36 11.88
CA VAL A 50 0.29 7.05 11.70
C VAL A 50 0.21 6.67 10.22
N ALA A 51 -0.13 7.59 9.32
CA ALA A 51 -0.19 7.33 7.87
C ALA A 51 1.18 6.94 7.31
N LEU A 52 2.24 7.66 7.69
CA LEU A 52 3.62 7.29 7.33
C LEU A 52 4.01 5.93 7.91
N ALA A 53 3.76 5.70 9.20
CA ALA A 53 4.06 4.43 9.85
C ALA A 53 3.30 3.25 9.19
N ALA A 54 2.01 3.42 8.90
CA ALA A 54 1.19 2.44 8.21
C ALA A 54 1.69 2.19 6.78
N GLY A 55 2.02 3.24 6.02
CA GLY A 55 2.58 3.13 4.68
C GLY A 55 3.87 2.31 4.66
N VAL A 56 4.79 2.56 5.59
CA VAL A 56 6.04 1.80 5.75
C VAL A 56 5.77 0.36 6.18
N LEU A 57 4.87 0.14 7.16
CA LEU A 57 4.48 -1.20 7.62
C LEU A 57 3.86 -2.05 6.52
N ILE A 58 3.01 -1.46 5.66
CA ILE A 58 2.40 -2.16 4.52
C ILE A 58 3.47 -2.52 3.48
N LEU A 59 4.49 -1.67 3.29
CA LEU A 59 5.59 -1.95 2.37
C LEU A 59 6.51 -3.08 2.86
N ILE A 60 6.72 -3.18 4.18
CA ILE A 60 7.58 -4.21 4.81
C ILE A 60 6.84 -5.54 4.98
N GLY A 61 5.54 -5.52 5.31
CA GLY A 61 4.75 -6.71 5.61
C GLY A 61 4.16 -7.42 4.38
N LYS A 62 4.41 -6.93 3.18
CA LYS A 62 3.90 -7.42 1.91
C LYS A 62 4.99 -8.06 1.06
#